data_AF-A0A395IX45-F1
#
_entry.id   AF-A0A395IX45-F1
#
_cell.length_a   1.000
_cell.length_b   1.000
_cell.length_c   1.000
_cell.angle_alpha   90.00
_cell.angle_beta   90.00
_cell.angle_gamma   90.00
#
_symmetry.space_group_name_H-M   'P 1'
#
loop_
_entity.id
_entity.type
_entity.pdbx_description
1 polymer ?
#
loop_
_entity_poly.entity_id
_entity_poly.type
_entity_poly.pdbx_seq_one_letter_code
_entity_poly.pdbx_strand_id
1 'polypeptide(L)'
;MASSTAVTPTPSRLNTFERPPSRTEFERRVTNVKPVKSDINALILDYLTTEGYPSAAAKFSKEANLKPQQEEEHIKARQSIQHSIHFGSIQDALEALNELEPQVLENNPALHFSLLRLQLVELIRNCNATPNYDITPALNFATTQLAPRAPANPEFLEDLERTMALLVFSAG
;
A
#
# COMPACT_ATOMS: atom_id res chain seq x y z
N MET A 1 -36.65 24.22 -56.50
CA MET A 1 -37.71 23.69 -55.61
C MET A 1 -37.73 22.17 -55.84
N ALA A 2 -37.56 21.27 -54.90
CA ALA A 2 -37.75 21.31 -53.46
C ALA A 2 -36.62 20.56 -52.70
N SER A 3 -36.39 21.00 -51.46
CA SER A 3 -35.39 20.50 -50.52
C SER A 3 -35.66 19.05 -50.08
N SER A 4 -34.58 18.27 -49.92
CA SER A 4 -34.62 17.00 -49.19
C SER A 4 -33.73 17.13 -47.95
N THR A 5 -34.36 17.23 -46.78
CA THR A 5 -33.71 17.40 -45.48
C THR A 5 -33.12 16.08 -44.99
N ALA A 6 -31.80 16.07 -44.75
CA ALA A 6 -31.13 14.99 -44.03
C ALA A 6 -31.47 15.06 -42.54
N VAL A 7 -32.07 14.00 -42.00
CA VAL A 7 -32.29 13.84 -40.55
C VAL A 7 -31.16 12.97 -40.00
N THR A 8 -30.24 13.60 -39.29
CA THR A 8 -29.21 12.94 -38.48
C THR A 8 -29.84 12.39 -37.19
N PRO A 9 -29.61 11.13 -36.79
CA PRO A 9 -30.09 10.64 -35.52
C PRO A 9 -29.16 11.14 -34.40
N THR A 10 -29.72 11.96 -33.52
CA THR A 10 -29.10 12.40 -32.25
C THR A 10 -28.92 11.19 -31.32
N PRO A 11 -27.78 11.01 -30.63
CA PRO A 11 -27.64 9.93 -29.66
C PRO A 11 -28.43 10.29 -28.40
N SER A 12 -29.57 9.64 -28.22
CA SER A 12 -30.42 9.74 -27.03
C SER A 12 -29.67 9.20 -25.81
N ARG A 13 -29.03 10.09 -25.05
CA ARG A 13 -28.67 9.83 -23.65
C ARG A 13 -29.94 9.81 -22.82
N LEU A 14 -30.47 8.61 -22.56
CA LEU A 14 -31.50 8.41 -21.54
C LEU A 14 -30.98 7.36 -20.55
N ASN A 15 -30.96 7.76 -19.28
CA ASN A 15 -30.74 6.91 -18.12
C ASN A 15 -31.66 5.69 -18.20
N THR A 16 -31.09 4.52 -18.50
CA THR A 16 -31.75 3.23 -18.31
C THR A 16 -31.17 2.58 -17.07
N PHE A 17 -31.96 2.50 -16.00
CA PHE A 17 -31.79 1.40 -15.04
C PHE A 17 -32.12 0.12 -15.81
N GLU A 18 -31.11 -0.44 -16.49
CA GLU A 18 -31.26 -1.68 -17.24
C GLU A 18 -31.73 -2.79 -16.29
N ARG A 19 -32.79 -3.49 -16.67
CA ARG A 19 -33.26 -4.67 -15.94
C ARG A 19 -32.07 -5.63 -15.81
N PRO A 20 -31.78 -6.17 -14.61
CA PRO A 20 -30.68 -7.12 -14.45
C PRO A 20 -30.87 -8.28 -15.43
N PRO A 21 -29.82 -8.66 -16.16
CA PRO A 21 -29.91 -9.68 -17.21
C PRO A 21 -30.40 -10.99 -16.61
N SER A 22 -31.19 -11.74 -17.38
CA SER A 22 -31.52 -13.11 -17.01
C SER A 22 -30.23 -13.96 -16.95
N ARG A 23 -30.26 -15.04 -16.17
CA ARG A 23 -29.11 -15.95 -16.04
C ARG A 23 -28.56 -16.40 -17.39
N THR A 24 -29.45 -16.74 -18.32
CA THR A 24 -29.09 -17.18 -19.68
C THR A 24 -28.44 -16.07 -20.51
N GLU A 25 -28.91 -14.82 -20.38
CA GLU A 25 -28.28 -13.67 -21.03
C GLU A 25 -26.91 -13.36 -20.44
N PHE A 26 -26.76 -13.48 -19.12
CA PHE A 26 -25.47 -13.33 -18.46
C PHE A 26 -24.48 -14.41 -18.92
N GLU A 27 -24.87 -15.68 -18.90
CA GLU A 27 -24.03 -16.79 -19.36
C GLU A 27 -23.62 -16.60 -20.82
N ARG A 28 -24.52 -16.15 -21.70
CA ARG A 28 -24.20 -15.80 -23.09
C ARG A 28 -23.17 -14.67 -23.18
N ARG A 29 -23.33 -13.61 -22.37
CA ARG A 29 -22.37 -12.50 -22.32
C ARG A 29 -21.00 -12.99 -21.86
N VAL A 30 -20.93 -13.81 -20.82
CA VAL A 30 -19.67 -14.40 -20.33
C VAL A 30 -19.00 -15.25 -21.40
N THR A 31 -19.75 -16.11 -22.11
CA THR A 31 -19.17 -16.94 -23.18
C THR A 31 -18.62 -16.14 -24.38
N ASN A 32 -19.15 -14.93 -24.59
CA ASN A 32 -18.67 -14.04 -25.65
C ASN A 32 -17.38 -13.29 -25.25
N VAL A 33 -17.10 -13.18 -23.95
CA VAL A 33 -15.84 -12.60 -23.47
C VAL A 33 -14.76 -13.67 -23.52
N LYS A 34 -13.79 -13.48 -24.42
CA LYS A 34 -12.61 -14.34 -24.54
C LYS A 34 -11.39 -13.58 -24.04
N PRO A 35 -11.07 -13.65 -22.73
CA PRO A 35 -9.87 -13.00 -22.24
C PRO A 35 -8.64 -13.65 -22.85
N VAL A 36 -7.63 -12.84 -23.15
CA VAL A 36 -6.37 -13.33 -23.71
C VAL A 36 -5.57 -13.97 -22.56
N LYS A 37 -5.19 -15.24 -22.72
CA LYS A 37 -4.46 -15.99 -21.68
C LYS A 37 -3.15 -15.30 -21.26
N SER A 38 -2.46 -14.65 -22.20
CA SER A 38 -1.24 -13.89 -21.91
C SER A 38 -1.49 -12.76 -20.93
N ASP A 39 -2.62 -12.07 -21.04
CA ASP A 39 -2.95 -10.91 -20.21
C ASP A 39 -3.25 -11.37 -18.79
N ILE A 40 -3.99 -12.48 -18.64
CA ILE A 40 -4.24 -13.09 -17.34
C ILE A 40 -2.92 -13.53 -16.68
N ASN A 41 -2.04 -14.19 -17.45
CA ASN A 41 -0.76 -14.63 -16.91
C ASN A 41 0.12 -13.43 -16.50
N ALA A 42 0.13 -12.36 -17.30
CA ALA A 42 0.85 -11.14 -16.95
C ALA A 42 0.33 -10.52 -15.65
N LEU A 43 -1.01 -10.44 -15.47
CA LEU A 43 -1.63 -9.94 -14.25
C LEU A 43 -1.31 -10.81 -13.03
N ILE A 44 -1.30 -12.14 -13.18
CA ILE A 44 -0.93 -13.04 -12.08
C ILE A 44 0.53 -12.83 -11.70
N LEU A 45 1.44 -12.74 -12.67
CA LEU A 45 2.85 -12.51 -12.38
C LEU A 45 3.07 -11.16 -11.68
N ASP A 46 2.40 -10.11 -12.17
CA ASP A 46 2.45 -8.76 -11.59
C ASP A 46 2.00 -8.75 -10.13
N TYR A 47 0.89 -9.42 -9.83
CA TYR A 47 0.42 -9.60 -8.46
C TYR A 47 1.45 -10.33 -7.59
N LEU A 48 1.99 -11.46 -8.06
CA LEU A 48 2.95 -12.25 -7.30
C LEU A 48 4.24 -11.48 -7.00
N THR A 49 4.69 -10.65 -7.94
CA THR A 49 5.88 -9.81 -7.77
C THR A 49 5.61 -8.60 -6.87
N THR A 50 4.45 -7.96 -7.01
CA THR A 50 4.09 -6.75 -6.26
C THR A 50 3.81 -7.06 -4.79
N GLU A 51 3.09 -8.15 -4.51
CA GLU A 51 2.72 -8.59 -3.16
C GLU A 51 3.84 -9.35 -2.43
N GLY A 52 5.02 -9.48 -3.03
CA GLY A 52 6.17 -10.05 -2.33
C GLY A 52 6.16 -11.57 -2.22
N TYR A 53 5.71 -12.30 -3.27
CA TYR A 53 5.73 -13.76 -3.33
C TYR A 53 6.85 -14.29 -4.25
N PRO A 54 8.14 -14.21 -3.86
CA PRO A 54 9.28 -14.44 -4.75
C PRO A 54 9.29 -15.85 -5.36
N SER A 55 9.12 -16.88 -4.54
CA SER A 55 9.15 -18.27 -5.02
C SER A 55 7.95 -18.61 -5.92
N ALA A 56 6.78 -18.00 -5.67
CA ALA A 56 5.61 -18.20 -6.51
C ALA A 56 5.79 -17.48 -7.85
N ALA A 57 6.25 -16.23 -7.84
CA ALA A 57 6.56 -15.46 -9.03
C ALA A 57 7.59 -16.18 -9.92
N ALA A 58 8.69 -16.69 -9.34
CA ALA A 58 9.72 -17.40 -10.09
C ALA A 58 9.20 -18.69 -10.74
N LYS A 59 8.45 -19.52 -9.98
CA LYS A 59 7.85 -20.75 -10.50
C LYS A 59 6.81 -20.45 -11.58
N PHE A 60 5.95 -19.47 -11.35
CA PHE A 60 4.89 -19.08 -12.28
C PHE A 60 5.46 -18.49 -13.57
N SER A 61 6.47 -17.61 -13.47
CA SER A 61 7.17 -17.04 -14.63
C SER A 61 7.75 -18.14 -15.52
N LYS A 62 8.37 -19.17 -14.92
CA LYS A 62 8.93 -20.31 -15.65
C LYS A 62 7.85 -21.14 -16.34
N GLU A 63 6.76 -21.48 -15.64
CA GLU A 63 5.67 -22.31 -16.17
C GLU A 63 4.87 -21.57 -17.26
N ALA A 64 4.60 -20.28 -17.07
CA ALA A 64 3.86 -19.44 -18.01
C ALA A 64 4.72 -18.93 -19.18
N ASN A 65 6.01 -19.27 -19.22
CA ASN A 65 7.00 -18.78 -20.17
C ASN A 65 7.03 -17.24 -20.26
N LEU A 66 6.92 -16.59 -19.10
CA LEU A 66 7.01 -15.14 -18.95
C LEU A 66 8.42 -14.74 -18.53
N LYS A 67 8.80 -13.51 -18.84
CA LYS A 67 10.03 -12.91 -18.32
C LYS A 67 9.79 -12.44 -16.89
N PRO A 68 10.73 -12.69 -15.95
CA PRO A 68 10.68 -12.08 -14.62
C PRO A 68 10.62 -10.56 -14.74
N GLN A 69 9.74 -9.90 -13.99
CA GLN A 69 9.63 -8.44 -13.97
C GLN A 69 10.72 -7.79 -13.10
N GLN A 70 11.17 -8.50 -12.06
CA GLN A 70 12.13 -8.02 -11.07
C GLN A 70 12.98 -9.19 -10.57
N GLU A 71 14.18 -8.89 -10.05
CA GLU A 71 15.07 -9.86 -9.43
C GLU A 71 14.46 -10.40 -8.13
N GLU A 72 14.69 -11.68 -7.84
CA GLU A 72 14.11 -12.37 -6.69
C GLU A 72 14.58 -11.74 -5.36
N GLU A 73 15.83 -11.28 -5.34
CA GLU A 73 16.49 -10.59 -4.23
C GLU A 73 15.76 -9.29 -3.87
N HIS A 74 15.36 -8.49 -4.86
CA HIS A 74 14.60 -7.25 -4.63
C HIS A 74 13.21 -7.53 -4.05
N ILE A 75 12.54 -8.60 -4.52
CA ILE A 75 11.22 -9.00 -3.99
C ILE A 75 11.36 -9.45 -2.52
N LYS A 76 12.39 -10.26 -2.21
CA LYS A 76 12.69 -10.71 -0.85
C LYS A 76 13.04 -9.55 0.08
N ALA A 77 13.83 -8.58 -0.37
CA ALA A 77 14.19 -7.41 0.42
C ALA A 77 12.95 -6.62 0.83
N ARG A 78 12.04 -6.33 -0.11
CA ARG A 78 10.76 -5.65 0.20
C ARG A 78 9.90 -6.46 1.16
N GLN A 79 9.80 -7.78 0.95
CA GLN A 79 9.06 -8.66 1.85
C GLN A 79 9.64 -8.64 3.27
N SER A 80 10.97 -8.61 3.41
CA SER A 80 11.63 -8.52 4.72
C SER A 80 11.35 -7.19 5.41
N ILE A 81 11.39 -6.06 4.67
CA ILE A 81 11.05 -4.74 5.22
C ILE A 81 9.60 -4.74 5.73
N GLN A 82 8.66 -5.24 4.92
CA GLN A 82 7.26 -5.36 5.33
C GLN A 82 7.10 -6.24 6.57
N HIS A 83 7.81 -7.37 6.63
CA HIS A 83 7.78 -8.25 7.79
C HIS A 83 8.26 -7.56 9.07
N SER A 84 9.38 -6.83 9.00
CA SER A 84 9.89 -6.04 10.14
C SER A 84 8.88 -4.99 10.61
N ILE A 85 8.21 -4.31 9.67
CA ILE A 85 7.13 -3.35 9.99
C ILE A 85 5.97 -4.05 10.71
N HIS A 86 5.50 -5.18 10.19
CA HIS A 86 4.39 -5.94 10.79
C HIS A 86 4.73 -6.51 12.17
N PHE A 87 6.01 -6.83 12.41
CA PHE A 87 6.48 -7.35 13.70
C PHE A 87 6.73 -6.23 14.74
N GLY A 88 6.72 -4.96 14.34
CA GLY A 88 7.06 -3.83 15.21
C GLY A 88 8.56 -3.54 15.30
N SER A 89 9.40 -4.26 14.54
CA SER A 89 10.84 -4.00 14.43
C SER A 89 11.12 -2.84 13.46
N ILE A 90 10.70 -1.63 13.81
CA ILE A 90 10.72 -0.50 12.86
C ILE A 90 12.14 0.02 12.60
N GLN A 91 13.04 -0.06 13.58
CA GLN A 91 14.46 0.26 13.37
C GLN A 91 15.09 -0.65 12.31
N ASP A 92 14.88 -1.96 12.41
CA ASP A 92 15.37 -2.93 11.41
C ASP A 92 14.77 -2.65 10.03
N ALA A 93 13.48 -2.26 9.97
CA ALA A 93 12.82 -1.88 8.73
C ALA A 93 13.44 -0.62 8.10
N LEU A 94 13.79 0.38 8.90
CA LEU A 94 14.43 1.62 8.43
C LEU A 94 15.83 1.36 7.88
N GLU A 95 16.61 0.52 8.56
CA GLU A 95 17.95 0.13 8.11
C GLU A 95 17.90 -0.66 6.80
N ALA A 96 17.06 -1.69 6.74
CA ALA A 96 16.87 -2.49 5.52
C ALA A 96 16.32 -1.65 4.35
N LEU A 97 15.44 -0.67 4.63
CA LEU A 97 14.92 0.24 3.61
C LEU A 97 16.00 1.18 3.08
N ASN A 98 16.86 1.73 3.93
CA ASN A 98 18.00 2.56 3.51
C ASN A 98 19.06 1.75 2.76
N GLU A 99 19.25 0.46 3.10
CA GLU A 99 20.13 -0.43 2.34
C GLU A 99 19.57 -0.71 0.94
N LEU A 100 18.25 -0.94 0.84
CA LEU A 100 17.58 -1.23 -0.43
C LEU A 100 17.46 0.00 -1.34
N GLU A 101 17.11 1.17 -0.78
CA GLU A 101 16.92 2.42 -1.51
C GLU A 101 17.33 3.62 -0.63
N PRO A 102 18.62 4.04 -0.67
CA PRO A 102 19.19 5.01 0.27
C PRO A 102 18.51 6.37 0.32
N GLN A 103 17.85 6.79 -0.77
CA GLN A 103 17.25 8.13 -0.88
C GLN A 103 15.73 8.13 -0.66
N VAL A 104 15.10 6.97 -0.45
CA VAL A 104 13.63 6.88 -0.38
C VAL A 104 13.04 7.72 0.75
N LEU A 105 13.72 7.75 1.89
CA LEU A 105 13.28 8.48 3.07
C LEU A 105 13.59 9.98 3.00
N GLU A 106 14.64 10.37 2.30
CA GLU A 106 14.96 11.77 2.04
C GLU A 106 13.98 12.38 1.04
N ASN A 107 13.64 11.62 0.00
CA ASN A 107 12.71 12.03 -1.05
C ASN A 107 11.23 11.97 -0.62
N ASN A 108 10.93 11.27 0.48
CA ASN A 108 9.57 11.15 1.01
C ASN A 108 9.52 11.40 2.53
N PRO A 109 9.50 12.68 2.96
CA PRO A 109 9.42 13.05 4.37
C PRO A 109 8.18 12.51 5.09
N ALA A 110 7.06 12.32 4.38
CA ALA A 110 5.82 11.77 4.95
C ALA A 110 5.95 10.29 5.29
N LEU A 111 6.59 9.50 4.42
CA LEU A 111 6.94 8.10 4.70
C LEU A 111 7.89 8.02 5.90
N HIS A 112 8.95 8.83 5.90
CA HIS A 112 9.91 8.86 7.00
C HIS A 112 9.21 9.19 8.33
N PHE A 113 8.38 10.24 8.35
CA PHE A 113 7.62 10.63 9.54
C PHE A 113 6.69 9.50 10.02
N SER A 114 6.00 8.83 9.10
CA SER A 114 5.10 7.71 9.43
C SER A 114 5.84 6.54 10.07
N LEU A 115 7.03 6.19 9.57
CA LEU A 115 7.86 5.12 10.16
C LEU A 115 8.38 5.52 11.54
N LEU A 116 8.89 6.75 11.73
CA LEU A 116 9.28 7.23 13.05
C LEU A 116 8.10 7.23 14.03
N ARG A 117 6.90 7.62 13.58
CA ARG A 117 5.69 7.58 14.41
C ARG A 117 5.34 6.15 14.81
N LEU A 118 5.49 5.18 13.92
CA LEU A 118 5.28 3.77 14.25
C LEU A 118 6.32 3.27 15.27
N GLN A 119 7.59 3.65 15.13
CA GLN A 119 8.63 3.37 16.13
C GLN A 119 8.27 3.98 17.50
N LEU A 120 7.71 5.20 17.53
CA LEU A 120 7.22 5.81 18.77
C LEU A 120 6.07 4.99 19.38
N VAL A 121 5.11 4.51 18.57
CA VAL A 121 4.02 3.66 19.07
C VAL A 121 4.57 2.38 19.73
N GLU A 122 5.57 1.74 19.13
CA GLU A 122 6.21 0.55 19.72
C GLU A 122 6.97 0.87 21.02
N LEU A 123 7.62 2.04 21.09
CA LEU A 123 8.20 2.51 22.36
C LEU A 123 7.13 2.71 23.44
N ILE A 124 6.00 3.35 23.10
CA ILE A 124 4.88 3.56 24.04
C ILE A 124 4.32 2.21 24.51
N ARG A 125 4.15 1.24 23.62
CA ARG A 125 3.74 -0.14 23.97
C ARG A 125 4.69 -0.77 24.97
N ASN A 126 5.99 -0.64 24.75
CA ASN A 126 7.02 -1.16 25.66
C ASN A 126 6.99 -0.45 27.02
N CYS A 127 6.85 0.88 27.05
CA CYS A 127 6.70 1.64 28.30
C CYS A 127 5.52 1.12 29.13
N ASN A 128 4.36 0.90 28.50
CA ASN A 128 3.15 0.41 29.15
C ASN A 128 3.26 -1.06 29.63
N ALA A 129 4.08 -1.88 28.96
CA ALA A 129 4.29 -3.28 29.35
C ALA A 129 5.27 -3.45 30.54
N THR A 130 6.10 -2.44 30.81
CA THR A 130 7.08 -2.52 31.91
C THR A 130 6.47 -2.18 33.27
N PRO A 131 6.84 -2.89 34.36
CA PRO A 131 6.27 -2.67 35.69
C PRO A 131 6.57 -1.30 36.30
N ASN A 132 7.60 -0.61 35.79
CA ASN A 132 8.03 0.70 36.30
C ASN A 132 7.44 1.88 35.51
N TYR A 133 6.69 1.62 34.43
CA TYR A 133 6.06 2.63 33.58
C TYR A 133 7.03 3.76 33.17
N ASP A 134 8.23 3.40 32.69
CA ASP A 134 9.22 4.41 32.29
C ASP A 134 8.91 4.93 30.88
N ILE A 135 8.33 6.13 30.81
CA ILE A 135 7.99 6.82 29.56
C ILE A 135 9.18 7.58 28.94
N THR A 136 10.30 7.66 29.64
CA THR A 136 11.49 8.44 29.23
C THR A 136 11.99 8.07 27.83
N PRO A 137 12.06 6.78 27.42
CA PRO A 137 12.49 6.41 26.07
C PRO A 137 11.58 6.97 24.97
N ALA A 138 10.26 6.87 25.14
CA ALA A 138 9.28 7.39 24.19
C ALA A 138 9.34 8.92 24.10
N LEU A 139 9.43 9.62 25.24
CA LEU A 139 9.56 11.07 25.31
C LEU A 139 10.84 11.59 24.64
N ASN A 140 11.99 10.94 24.91
CA ASN A 140 13.26 11.29 24.29
C ASN A 140 13.20 11.07 22.77
N PHE A 141 12.64 9.96 22.33
CA PHE A 141 12.49 9.66 20.90
C PHE A 141 11.59 10.68 20.20
N ALA A 142 10.41 10.96 20.76
CA ALA A 142 9.48 11.95 20.21
C ALA A 142 10.13 13.34 20.09
N THR A 143 10.84 13.78 21.12
CA THR A 143 11.49 15.09 21.18
C THR A 143 12.66 15.21 20.19
N THR A 144 13.44 14.15 20.03
CA THR A 144 14.65 14.19 19.17
C THR A 144 14.36 13.90 17.70
N GLN A 145 13.41 13.00 17.41
CA GLN A 145 13.16 12.52 16.06
C GLN A 145 11.91 13.14 15.42
N LEU A 146 10.80 13.26 16.14
CA LEU A 146 9.52 13.68 15.56
C LEU A 146 9.28 15.18 15.70
N ALA A 147 9.55 15.76 16.87
CA ALA A 147 9.30 17.17 17.15
C ALA A 147 9.99 18.15 16.17
N PRO A 148 11.23 17.93 15.70
CA PRO A 148 11.84 18.82 14.71
C PRO A 148 11.15 18.79 13.34
N ARG A 149 10.39 17.73 13.04
CA ARG A 149 9.72 17.50 11.75
C ARG A 149 8.25 17.95 11.78
N ALA A 150 7.62 17.98 12.95
CA ALA A 150 6.21 18.31 13.12
C ALA A 150 5.81 19.73 12.65
N PRO A 151 6.58 20.81 12.92
CA PRO A 151 6.19 22.17 12.50
C PRO A 151 6.16 22.37 10.98
N ALA A 152 6.83 21.50 10.22
CA ALA A 152 6.88 21.60 8.76
C ALA A 152 5.55 21.20 8.09
N ASN A 153 4.69 20.46 8.79
CA ASN A 153 3.41 19.99 8.26
C ASN A 153 2.36 19.90 9.39
N PRO A 154 1.24 20.64 9.32
CA PRO A 154 0.16 20.55 10.31
C PRO A 154 -0.35 19.13 10.57
N GLU A 155 -0.41 18.27 9.54
CA GLU A 155 -0.82 16.87 9.69
C GLU A 155 0.16 16.08 10.56
N PHE A 156 1.47 16.35 10.44
CA PHE A 156 2.48 15.70 11.29
C PHE A 156 2.34 16.11 12.74
N LEU A 157 2.03 17.37 13.01
CA LEU A 157 1.79 17.85 14.36
C LEU A 157 0.56 17.15 14.97
N GLU A 158 -0.56 17.13 14.25
CA GLU A 158 -1.79 16.46 14.71
C GLU A 158 -1.53 14.97 14.98
N ASP A 159 -0.83 14.29 14.08
CA ASP A 159 -0.50 12.88 14.23
C ASP A 159 0.46 12.61 15.39
N LEU A 160 1.41 13.51 15.64
CA LEU A 160 2.30 13.43 16.80
C LEU A 160 1.51 13.63 18.10
N GLU A 161 0.64 14.63 18.17
CA GLU A 161 -0.21 14.89 19.34
C GLU A 161 -1.10 13.69 19.66
N ARG A 162 -1.76 13.11 18.66
CA ARG A 162 -2.57 11.89 18.80
C ARG A 162 -1.73 10.72 19.30
N THR A 163 -0.51 10.55 18.79
CA THR A 163 0.38 9.47 19.23
C THR A 163 0.85 9.68 20.67
N MET A 164 1.20 10.91 21.04
CA MET A 164 1.61 11.26 22.41
C MET A 164 0.47 11.11 23.41
N ALA A 165 -0.78 11.30 23.00
CA ALA A 165 -1.95 11.05 23.84
C ALA A 165 -2.03 9.59 24.32
N LEU A 166 -1.44 8.63 23.59
CA LEU A 166 -1.38 7.21 24.00
C LEU A 166 -0.50 6.96 25.25
N LEU A 167 0.37 7.91 25.61
CA LEU A 167 1.11 7.89 26.88
C LEU A 167 0.23 8.24 28.08
N VAL A 168 -0.89 8.93 27.86
CA VAL A 168 -1.81 9.35 28.95
C VAL A 168 -3.03 8.45 28.99
N PHE A 169 -3.55 8.10 27.81
CA PHE A 169 -4.69 7.22 27.63
C PHE A 169 -4.20 5.90 27.08
N SER A 170 -4.02 4.91 27.95
CA SER A 170 -3.72 3.55 27.50
C SER A 170 -4.81 3.10 26.53
N ALA A 171 -4.43 2.61 25.35
CA ALA A 171 -5.35 1.89 24.48
C ALA A 171 -5.84 0.67 25.27
N GLY A 172 -7.12 0.68 25.65
CA GLY A 172 -7.75 -0.35 26.48
C GLY A 172 -7.76 -1.73 25.84
#